data_AF-A0A1A6HN26-F1
#
_entry.id   AF-A0A1A6HN26-F1
#
_cell.length_a   1.000
_cell.length_b   1.000
_cell.length_c   1.000
_cell.angle_alpha   90.00
_cell.angle_beta   90.00
_cell.angle_gamma   90.00
#
_symmetry.space_group_name_H-M   'P 1'
#
loop_
_entity.id
_entity.type
_entity.pdbx_description
1 polymer ?
#
loop_
_entity_poly.entity_id
_entity_poly.type
_entity_poly.pdbx_seq_one_letter_code
_entity_poly.pdbx_strand_id
1 'polypeptide(L)'
;MFDSLHGSLIFSHRHAEISQFRKFIQTYNPSKYPEDLFLALLWNTHFNCSFSGPDCKILGNCLPNVSLEILSRNVWEMGMTEESYNVYNSVYAVAHSLHEMALKQVQIRHHGNGEVLSYPWENVHFKNGAGNLVVLDSQRKFDAEYDILNFWNFPDGLRQKMKVGLFSPKAPQGQELFLSDHMIQWALGFTELPRSECSEICGPGFRKSPQEWRPACCYDCTRCPDNEISNETAGVLAVFVKYHHTPIVKANNCALTYILLTTLIFCFLCSLLFIGHPNTPRCILQQSTFAVLFTVALSTVLAKTVTVVLAFKITVPGRLI
;
A
#
# COMPACT_ATOMS: atom_id res chain seq x y z
N MET A 1 -8.22 -7.36 29.29
CA MET A 1 -8.63 -6.58 28.10
C MET A 1 -7.43 -6.60 27.18
N PHE A 2 -7.47 -7.40 26.10
CA PHE A 2 -6.34 -7.50 25.16
C PHE A 2 -6.11 -6.11 24.53
N ASP A 3 -4.90 -5.61 24.63
CA ASP A 3 -4.55 -4.29 24.11
C ASP A 3 -4.45 -4.37 22.57
N SER A 4 -5.58 -4.15 21.89
CA SER A 4 -5.84 -4.66 20.52
C SER A 4 -5.11 -3.94 19.40
N LEU A 5 -4.51 -2.77 19.67
CA LEU A 5 -3.93 -1.94 18.62
C LEU A 5 -2.41 -2.10 18.48
N HIS A 6 -1.74 -2.76 19.42
CA HIS A 6 -0.29 -2.92 19.36
C HIS A 6 0.15 -3.66 18.10
N GLY A 7 1.12 -3.08 17.40
CA GLY A 7 1.66 -3.60 16.16
C GLY A 7 0.78 -3.42 14.92
N SER A 8 -0.34 -2.71 15.04
CA SER A 8 -1.18 -2.35 13.88
C SER A 8 -0.45 -1.38 12.95
N LEU A 9 -0.65 -1.55 11.64
CA LEU A 9 -0.16 -0.64 10.61
C LEU A 9 -1.31 0.22 10.07
N ILE A 10 -1.09 1.53 9.96
CA ILE A 10 -2.09 2.50 9.47
C ILE A 10 -1.46 3.43 8.44
N PHE A 11 -2.21 3.72 7.38
CA PHE A 11 -1.86 4.75 6.41
C PHE A 11 -2.41 6.10 6.87
N SER A 12 -1.57 7.13 6.83
CA SER A 12 -1.95 8.51 7.12
C SER A 12 -1.60 9.36 5.92
N HIS A 13 -2.50 10.22 5.47
CA HIS A 13 -2.17 11.16 4.40
C HIS A 13 -1.01 12.05 4.84
N ARG A 14 -0.01 12.18 3.96
CA ARG A 14 1.14 13.03 4.24
C ARG A 14 0.77 14.49 4.01
N HIS A 15 0.92 15.30 5.04
CA HIS A 15 0.74 16.75 4.95
C HIS A 15 1.98 17.49 5.47
N ALA A 16 2.23 18.68 4.92
CA ALA A 16 3.32 19.53 5.38
C ALA A 16 2.96 20.20 6.70
N GLU A 17 3.95 20.43 7.56
CA GLU A 17 3.76 21.10 8.85
C GLU A 17 3.49 22.60 8.64
N ILE A 18 2.38 23.09 9.22
CA ILE A 18 2.08 24.52 9.30
C ILE A 18 2.72 25.06 10.58
N SER A 19 3.91 25.65 10.47
CA SER A 19 4.73 26.09 11.61
C SER A 19 4.01 27.04 12.59
N GLN A 20 3.02 27.80 12.11
CA GLN A 20 2.23 28.72 12.92
C GLN A 20 1.19 28.01 13.80
N PHE A 21 0.72 26.82 13.39
CA PHE A 21 -0.30 26.08 14.12
C PHE A 21 0.20 25.61 15.49
N ARG A 22 1.41 25.04 15.52
CA ARG A 22 2.04 24.61 16.78
C ARG A 22 2.13 25.76 17.79
N LYS A 23 2.57 26.93 17.32
CA LYS A 23 2.67 28.15 18.14
C LYS A 23 1.31 28.64 18.61
N PHE A 24 0.28 28.56 17.75
CA PHE A 24 -1.09 28.88 18.12
C PHE A 24 -1.56 28.00 19.28
N ILE A 25 -1.43 26.67 19.14
CA ILE A 25 -1.85 25.68 20.16
C ILE A 25 -1.11 25.86 21.50
N GLN A 26 0.18 26.23 21.48
CA GLN A 26 0.93 26.54 22.71
C GLN A 26 0.38 27.74 23.49
N THR A 27 -0.23 28.70 22.80
CA THR A 27 -0.84 29.90 23.42
C THR A 27 -2.37 29.80 23.50
N TYR A 28 -2.93 28.66 23.08
CA TYR A 28 -4.35 28.42 23.08
C TYR A 28 -4.77 28.04 24.49
N ASN A 29 -5.39 28.97 25.20
CA ASN A 29 -5.86 28.76 26.56
C ASN A 29 -7.13 29.57 26.82
N PRO A 30 -7.93 29.16 27.83
CA PRO A 30 -9.17 29.83 28.16
C PRO A 30 -9.02 31.29 28.58
N SER A 31 -7.87 31.72 29.12
CA SER A 31 -7.65 33.12 29.49
C SER A 31 -7.60 34.04 28.26
N LYS A 32 -7.12 33.52 27.12
CA LYS A 32 -7.04 34.23 25.85
C LYS A 32 -8.34 34.12 25.04
N TYR A 33 -9.06 33.01 25.17
CA TYR A 33 -10.31 32.74 24.46
C TYR A 33 -11.43 32.34 25.45
N PRO A 34 -11.95 33.28 26.25
CA PRO A 34 -12.93 32.97 27.31
C PRO A 34 -14.31 32.59 26.76
N GLU A 35 -14.61 32.94 25.52
CA GLU A 35 -15.90 32.65 24.86
C GLU A 35 -15.93 31.25 24.20
N ASP A 36 -14.80 30.52 24.16
CA ASP A 36 -14.76 29.19 23.58
C ASP A 36 -15.21 28.13 24.58
N LEU A 37 -16.45 27.66 24.38
CA LEU A 37 -17.07 26.64 25.22
C LEU A 37 -16.31 25.30 25.19
N PHE A 38 -15.83 24.87 24.01
CA PHE A 38 -15.12 23.60 23.88
C PHE A 38 -13.78 23.65 24.62
N LEU A 39 -13.14 24.81 24.60
CA LEU A 39 -11.90 25.06 25.32
C LEU A 39 -12.08 24.94 26.83
N ALA A 40 -13.19 25.48 27.36
CA ALA A 40 -13.53 25.35 28.77
C ALA A 40 -13.76 23.88 29.17
N LEU A 41 -14.50 23.10 28.36
CA LEU A 41 -14.71 21.67 28.61
C LEU A 41 -13.41 20.87 28.56
N LEU A 42 -12.53 21.16 27.60
CA LEU A 42 -11.24 20.49 27.46
C LEU A 42 -10.36 20.74 28.71
N TRP A 43 -10.32 21.97 29.19
CA TRP A 43 -9.56 22.32 30.40
C TRP A 43 -10.15 21.70 31.67
N ASN A 44 -11.47 21.60 31.77
CA ASN A 44 -12.10 20.87 32.87
C ASN A 44 -11.70 19.39 32.86
N THR A 45 -11.73 18.76 31.68
CA THR A 45 -11.47 17.31 31.54
C THR A 45 -10.03 16.94 31.85
N HIS A 46 -9.06 17.75 31.42
CA HIS A 46 -7.64 17.43 31.54
C HIS A 46 -6.91 18.13 32.69
N PHE A 47 -7.44 19.24 33.20
CA PHE A 47 -6.81 20.05 34.24
C PHE A 47 -7.70 20.32 35.45
N ASN A 48 -8.90 19.71 35.54
CA ASN A 48 -9.86 19.85 36.65
C ASN A 48 -10.22 21.31 36.97
N CYS A 49 -10.29 22.13 35.92
CA CYS A 49 -10.65 23.52 35.99
C CYS A 49 -12.14 23.75 36.30
N SER A 50 -12.45 24.59 37.29
CA SER A 50 -13.82 24.98 37.67
C SER A 50 -14.34 26.13 36.81
N PHE A 51 -15.58 26.05 36.34
CA PHE A 51 -16.25 27.09 35.54
C PHE A 51 -17.65 27.43 36.09
N SER A 52 -18.06 28.68 35.92
CA SER A 52 -19.42 29.17 36.20
C SER A 52 -20.37 28.62 35.13
N GLY A 53 -21.48 27.99 35.55
CA GLY A 53 -22.42 27.30 34.67
C GLY A 53 -22.93 28.13 33.48
N PRO A 54 -23.88 29.07 33.65
CA PRO A 54 -24.58 29.67 32.53
C PRO A 54 -23.69 30.56 31.65
N ASP A 55 -22.64 31.16 32.21
CA ASP A 55 -21.74 32.06 31.48
C ASP A 55 -20.45 31.38 30.99
N CYS A 56 -20.22 30.10 31.34
CA CYS A 56 -19.01 29.32 31.03
C CYS A 56 -17.68 30.03 31.33
N LYS A 57 -17.68 30.97 32.27
CA LYS A 57 -16.48 31.70 32.70
C LYS A 57 -15.68 30.88 33.70
N ILE A 58 -14.37 30.84 33.54
CA ILE A 58 -13.48 30.17 34.50
C ILE A 58 -13.54 30.86 35.85
N LEU A 59 -13.82 30.08 36.89
CA LEU A 59 -14.12 30.58 38.24
C LEU A 59 -12.87 30.85 39.08
N GLY A 60 -11.67 30.86 38.47
CA GLY A 60 -10.45 31.37 39.10
C GLY A 60 -9.49 30.36 39.75
N ASN A 61 -9.71 29.05 39.60
CA ASN A 61 -8.83 28.03 40.22
C ASN A 61 -7.99 27.21 39.22
N CYS A 62 -7.80 27.69 37.99
CA CYS A 62 -6.91 27.05 37.03
C CYS A 62 -5.49 27.59 37.18
N LEU A 63 -4.48 26.70 37.17
CA LEU A 63 -3.08 27.10 37.13
C LEU A 63 -2.84 28.03 35.92
N PRO A 64 -2.43 29.30 36.12
CA PRO A 64 -2.49 30.33 35.08
C PRO A 64 -1.50 30.19 33.92
N ASN A 65 -0.68 29.14 33.88
CA ASN A 65 0.35 28.92 32.86
C ASN A 65 0.37 27.49 32.30
N VAL A 66 -0.74 26.76 32.40
CA VAL A 66 -0.81 25.39 31.86
C VAL A 66 -1.04 25.43 30.35
N SER A 67 -0.18 24.73 29.63
CA SER A 67 -0.23 24.54 28.18
C SER A 67 -0.66 23.12 27.84
N LEU A 68 -1.31 22.96 26.68
CA LEU A 68 -1.62 21.64 26.11
C LEU A 68 -0.37 20.81 25.80
N GLU A 69 0.80 21.46 25.70
CA GLU A 69 2.09 20.77 25.50
C GLU A 69 2.48 19.85 26.67
N ILE A 70 1.89 20.05 27.85
CA ILE A 70 2.11 19.20 29.03
C ILE A 70 1.36 17.86 28.90
N LEU A 71 0.30 17.81 28.08
CA LEU A 71 -0.45 16.58 27.84
C LEU A 71 0.41 15.59 27.05
N SER A 72 0.28 14.30 27.38
CA SER A 72 1.00 13.27 26.62
C SER A 72 0.52 13.26 25.17
N ARG A 73 1.40 12.87 24.23
CA ARG A 73 1.06 12.85 22.80
C ARG A 73 -0.15 11.96 22.48
N ASN A 74 -0.46 10.98 23.34
CA ASN A 74 -1.60 10.09 23.15
C ASN A 74 -2.93 10.80 23.45
N VAL A 75 -2.88 11.85 24.27
CA VAL A 75 -4.03 12.67 24.68
C VAL A 75 -4.17 13.86 23.75
N TRP A 76 -3.05 14.52 23.43
CA TRP A 76 -3.06 15.69 22.55
C TRP A 76 -1.84 15.72 21.63
N GLU A 77 -2.10 15.80 20.32
CA GLU A 77 -1.05 16.02 19.33
C GLU A 77 -0.89 17.51 19.05
N MET A 78 0.33 18.04 19.26
CA MET A 78 0.64 19.46 19.02
C MET A 78 0.67 19.84 17.53
N GLY A 79 0.70 18.84 16.64
CA GLY A 79 0.62 19.01 15.19
C GLY A 79 -0.82 18.94 14.69
N MET A 80 -1.07 19.41 13.48
CA MET A 80 -2.37 19.17 12.84
C MET A 80 -2.52 17.68 12.52
N THR A 81 -3.69 17.13 12.80
CA THR A 81 -4.11 15.85 12.24
C THR A 81 -4.50 16.01 10.77
N GLU A 82 -4.67 14.90 10.05
CA GLU A 82 -5.17 14.91 8.68
C GLU A 82 -6.51 15.67 8.57
N GLU A 83 -7.44 15.38 9.49
CA GLU A 83 -8.77 16.00 9.52
C GLU A 83 -8.65 17.50 9.77
N SER A 84 -7.78 17.89 10.70
CA SER A 84 -7.52 19.30 11.02
C SER A 84 -6.92 20.05 9.84
N TYR A 85 -5.99 19.42 9.10
CA TYR A 85 -5.38 19.98 7.90
C TYR A 85 -6.39 20.14 6.76
N ASN A 86 -7.29 19.17 6.60
CA ASN A 86 -8.37 19.22 5.63
C ASN A 86 -9.39 20.31 5.97
N VAL A 87 -9.77 20.48 7.24
CA VAL A 87 -10.63 21.57 7.70
C VAL A 87 -9.95 22.93 7.47
N TYR A 88 -8.67 23.08 7.82
CA TYR A 88 -7.90 24.29 7.58
C TYR A 88 -7.91 24.68 6.09
N ASN A 89 -7.58 23.74 5.19
CA ASN A 89 -7.60 24.02 3.75
C ASN A 89 -9.02 24.33 3.24
N SER A 90 -10.05 23.69 3.78
CA SER A 90 -11.45 23.94 3.40
C SER A 90 -11.89 25.36 3.74
N VAL A 91 -11.54 25.86 4.92
CA VAL A 91 -11.83 27.25 5.34
C VAL A 91 -11.10 28.24 4.43
N TYR A 92 -9.83 27.98 4.11
CA TYR A 92 -9.08 28.83 3.17
C TYR A 92 -9.65 28.79 1.76
N ALA A 93 -10.14 27.64 1.29
CA ALA A 93 -10.78 27.55 -0.01
C ALA A 93 -12.02 28.44 -0.10
N VAL A 94 -12.86 28.46 0.95
CA VAL A 94 -14.02 29.35 1.04
C VAL A 94 -13.57 30.81 1.10
N ALA A 95 -12.57 31.14 1.91
CA ALA A 95 -12.05 32.50 2.02
C ALA A 95 -11.49 33.01 0.68
N HIS A 96 -10.72 32.19 -0.04
CA HIS A 96 -10.23 32.51 -1.38
C HIS A 96 -11.37 32.66 -2.38
N SER A 97 -12.40 31.81 -2.32
CA SER A 97 -13.58 31.93 -3.17
C SER A 97 -14.30 33.27 -2.96
N LEU A 98 -14.52 33.64 -1.70
CA LEU A 98 -15.17 34.90 -1.33
C LEU A 98 -14.31 36.11 -1.70
N HIS A 99 -13.00 36.00 -1.53
CA HIS A 99 -12.07 37.05 -1.93
C HIS A 99 -12.08 37.26 -3.45
N GLU A 100 -12.06 36.19 -4.23
CA GLU A 100 -12.23 36.25 -5.69
C GLU A 100 -13.60 36.80 -6.09
N MET A 101 -14.68 36.47 -5.37
CA MET A 101 -16.01 37.07 -5.57
C MET A 101 -16.04 38.57 -5.24
N ALA A 102 -15.24 39.01 -4.28
CA ALA A 102 -15.15 40.41 -3.91
C ALA A 102 -14.26 41.20 -4.91
N LEU A 103 -13.18 40.57 -5.41
CA LEU A 103 -12.26 41.18 -6.37
C LEU A 103 -12.78 41.17 -7.80
N LYS A 104 -13.41 40.07 -8.22
CA LYS A 104 -14.16 40.02 -9.47
C LYS A 104 -15.51 40.65 -9.22
N GLN A 105 -15.78 41.79 -9.85
CA GLN A 105 -17.16 42.11 -10.23
C GLN A 105 -17.71 40.86 -10.93
N VAL A 106 -18.56 40.09 -10.25
CA VAL A 106 -19.18 38.90 -10.83
C VAL A 106 -19.78 39.34 -12.16
N GLN A 107 -19.22 38.84 -13.28
CA GLN A 107 -19.89 38.94 -14.57
C GLN A 107 -21.13 38.09 -14.45
N ILE A 108 -22.23 38.70 -14.00
CA ILE A 108 -23.57 38.16 -14.20
C ILE A 108 -23.72 38.05 -15.71
N ARG A 109 -23.51 36.86 -16.28
CA ARG A 109 -24.01 36.60 -17.63
C ARG A 109 -25.53 36.55 -17.50
N HIS A 110 -26.18 37.65 -17.88
CA HIS A 110 -27.61 37.63 -18.16
C HIS A 110 -27.83 36.74 -19.38
N HIS A 111 -28.09 35.46 -19.15
CA HIS A 111 -28.71 34.58 -20.13
C HIS A 111 -30.18 34.43 -19.74
N GLY A 112 -31.09 34.73 -20.66
CA GLY A 112 -32.51 34.88 -20.39
C GLY A 112 -33.12 33.74 -19.55
N ASN A 113 -34.00 34.15 -18.63
CA ASN A 113 -34.95 33.36 -17.83
C ASN A 113 -34.44 32.30 -16.85
N GLY A 114 -33.21 32.38 -16.37
CA GLY A 114 -32.82 31.68 -15.15
C GLY A 114 -31.48 32.16 -14.63
N GLU A 115 -31.46 32.73 -13.42
CA GLU A 115 -30.21 33.03 -12.72
C GLU A 115 -29.49 31.71 -12.39
N VAL A 116 -28.54 31.32 -13.23
CA VAL A 116 -27.57 30.28 -12.86
C VAL A 116 -26.37 30.98 -12.26
N LEU A 117 -26.35 31.06 -10.93
CA LEU A 117 -25.14 31.41 -10.18
C LEU A 117 -24.09 30.33 -10.48
N SER A 118 -23.18 30.61 -11.41
CA SER A 118 -21.97 29.81 -11.58
C SER A 118 -21.14 30.02 -10.33
N TYR A 119 -21.12 29.02 -9.46
CA TYR A 119 -20.47 29.17 -8.19
C TYR A 119 -18.94 29.12 -8.36
N PRO A 120 -18.18 30.10 -7.83
CA PRO A 120 -16.72 30.19 -8.03
C PRO A 120 -15.88 29.09 -7.37
N TRP A 121 -16.50 28.17 -6.61
CA TRP A 121 -15.78 27.14 -5.86
C TRP A 121 -15.19 26.02 -6.73
N GLU A 122 -15.61 25.89 -7.99
CA GLU A 122 -15.14 24.84 -8.91
C GLU A 122 -13.70 25.04 -9.41
N ASN A 123 -13.14 26.27 -9.31
CA ASN A 123 -11.80 26.59 -9.84
C ASN A 123 -10.88 27.23 -8.78
N VAL A 124 -11.04 26.83 -7.51
CA VAL A 124 -10.24 27.39 -6.41
C VAL A 124 -8.88 26.72 -6.38
N HIS A 125 -7.86 27.52 -6.70
CA HIS A 125 -6.46 27.13 -6.60
C HIS A 125 -5.73 28.13 -5.71
N PHE A 126 -5.13 27.66 -4.63
CA PHE A 126 -4.33 28.52 -3.76
C PHE A 126 -3.15 27.75 -3.17
N LYS A 127 -2.13 28.49 -2.72
CA LYS A 127 -1.07 27.93 -1.90
C LYS A 127 -1.42 28.14 -0.44
N ASN A 128 -1.41 27.06 0.33
CA ASN A 128 -1.68 27.17 1.77
C ASN A 128 -0.45 27.68 2.55
N GLY A 129 -0.60 27.86 3.87
CA GLY A 129 0.47 28.35 4.74
C GLY A 129 1.74 27.48 4.80
N ALA A 130 1.69 26.25 4.29
CA ALA A 130 2.85 25.37 4.13
C ALA A 130 3.47 25.40 2.71
N GLY A 131 2.93 26.21 1.80
CA GLY A 131 3.39 26.33 0.41
C GLY A 131 2.84 25.27 -0.54
N ASN A 132 1.98 24.36 -0.06
CA ASN A 132 1.36 23.33 -0.89
C ASN A 132 0.24 23.92 -1.74
N LEU A 133 0.21 23.54 -3.02
CA LEU A 133 -0.88 23.90 -3.92
C LEU A 133 -2.12 23.06 -3.58
N VAL A 134 -3.16 23.72 -3.10
CA VAL A 134 -4.48 23.14 -2.84
C VAL A 134 -5.36 23.38 -4.05
N VAL A 135 -5.95 22.30 -4.56
CA VAL A 135 -6.87 22.31 -5.70
C VAL A 135 -8.08 21.46 -5.33
N LEU A 136 -9.28 22.01 -5.48
CA LEU A 136 -10.55 21.28 -5.36
C LEU A 136 -10.82 20.45 -6.63
N ASP A 137 -9.93 19.49 -6.94
CA ASP A 137 -10.15 18.54 -8.03
C ASP A 137 -10.28 17.13 -7.46
N SER A 138 -11.42 16.51 -7.74
CA SER A 138 -11.72 15.12 -7.38
C SER A 138 -10.69 14.10 -7.91
N GLN A 139 -9.99 14.40 -9.02
CA GLN A 139 -9.04 13.48 -9.65
C GLN A 139 -7.69 13.40 -8.95
N ARG A 140 -7.26 14.44 -8.21
CA ARG A 140 -5.94 14.47 -7.59
C ARG A 140 -5.84 13.74 -6.24
N LYS A 141 -6.95 13.19 -5.74
CA LYS A 141 -6.95 12.38 -4.50
C LYS A 141 -6.14 11.09 -4.66
N PHE A 142 -5.95 10.61 -5.89
CA PHE A 142 -5.16 9.41 -6.21
C PHE A 142 -3.64 9.65 -6.24
N ASP A 143 -3.20 10.91 -6.23
CA ASP A 143 -1.79 11.32 -6.30
C ASP A 143 -1.14 11.51 -4.92
N ALA A 144 -1.89 11.29 -3.84
CA ALA A 144 -1.45 11.60 -2.49
C ALA A 144 -0.37 10.62 -2.01
N GLU A 145 0.65 11.16 -1.32
CA GLU A 145 1.62 10.35 -0.58
C GLU A 145 1.06 10.01 0.80
N TYR A 146 1.45 8.84 1.31
CA TYR A 146 1.00 8.34 2.60
C TYR A 146 2.19 7.95 3.47
N ASP A 147 2.14 8.37 4.72
CA ASP A 147 3.03 7.84 5.75
C ASP A 147 2.42 6.56 6.32
N ILE A 148 3.24 5.53 6.50
CA ILE A 148 2.82 4.28 7.12
C ILE A 148 3.29 4.30 8.57
N LEU A 149 2.33 4.16 9.47
CA LEU A 149 2.52 4.28 10.91
C LEU A 149 2.28 2.93 11.60
N ASN A 150 3.07 2.61 12.61
CA ASN A 150 2.93 1.43 13.45
C ASN A 150 2.60 1.83 14.90
N PHE A 151 1.67 1.14 15.54
CA PHE A 151 1.23 1.45 16.90
C PHE A 151 2.10 0.76 17.94
N TRP A 152 2.87 1.56 18.67
CA TRP A 152 3.75 1.10 19.73
C TRP A 152 3.11 1.29 21.09
N ASN A 153 3.19 0.26 21.93
CA ASN A 153 2.79 0.32 23.32
C ASN A 153 4.06 0.32 24.17
N PHE A 154 4.23 1.36 24.97
CA PHE A 154 5.35 1.49 25.90
C PHE A 154 4.94 1.04 27.31
N PRO A 155 5.90 0.60 28.15
CA PRO A 155 5.61 0.07 29.50
C PRO A 155 4.81 0.99 30.41
N ASP A 156 4.90 2.31 30.23
CA ASP A 156 4.18 3.31 31.03
C ASP A 156 2.70 3.48 30.62
N GLY A 157 2.16 2.59 29.78
CA GLY A 157 0.83 2.71 29.18
C GLY A 157 0.76 3.76 28.06
N LEU A 158 1.90 4.33 27.67
CA LEU A 158 1.99 5.29 26.58
C LEU A 158 1.83 4.56 25.22
N ARG A 159 0.95 5.04 24.35
CA ARG A 159 0.69 4.50 23.01
C ARG A 159 1.03 5.52 21.95
N GLN A 160 2.02 5.24 21.11
CA GLN A 160 2.48 6.17 20.09
C GLN A 160 2.41 5.57 18.70
N LYS A 161 2.08 6.40 17.72
CA LYS A 161 2.19 6.06 16.30
C LYS A 161 3.60 6.38 15.84
N MET A 162 4.34 5.36 15.41
CA MET A 162 5.71 5.50 14.91
C MET A 162 5.70 5.38 13.40
N LYS A 163 6.37 6.29 12.69
CA LYS A 163 6.51 6.19 11.23
C LYS A 163 7.48 5.06 10.89
N VAL A 164 7.00 4.10 10.10
CA VAL A 164 7.76 2.92 9.68
C VAL A 164 7.90 2.79 8.16
N GLY A 165 7.17 3.60 7.39
CA GLY A 165 7.22 3.55 5.95
C GLY A 165 6.60 4.74 5.24
N LEU A 166 6.62 4.65 3.92
CA LEU A 166 6.09 5.63 2.98
C LEU A 166 5.47 4.89 1.79
N PHE A 167 4.32 5.34 1.33
CA PHE A 167 3.73 4.93 0.07
C PHE A 167 3.59 6.15 -0.85
N SER A 168 4.15 6.07 -2.06
CA SER A 168 4.08 7.12 -3.08
C SER A 168 3.59 6.53 -4.41
N PRO A 169 2.37 6.87 -4.87
CA PRO A 169 1.82 6.34 -6.12
C PRO A 169 2.57 6.84 -7.37
N LYS A 170 3.40 7.87 -7.23
CA LYS A 170 4.20 8.46 -8.32
C LYS A 170 5.61 7.88 -8.43
N ALA A 171 6.01 7.03 -7.50
CA ALA A 171 7.32 6.41 -7.53
C ALA A 171 7.42 5.41 -8.72
N PRO A 172 8.65 5.08 -9.16
CA PRO A 172 8.85 4.07 -10.19
C PRO A 172 8.23 2.72 -9.81
N GLN A 173 7.87 1.94 -10.83
CA GLN A 173 7.24 0.65 -10.63
C GLN A 173 8.11 -0.27 -9.76
N GLY A 174 7.53 -0.82 -8.69
CA GLY A 174 8.21 -1.64 -7.69
C GLY A 174 8.88 -0.85 -6.55
N GLN A 175 8.77 0.48 -6.55
CA GLN A 175 9.29 1.38 -5.51
C GLN A 175 8.20 2.26 -4.89
N GLU A 176 6.92 1.95 -5.15
CA GLU A 176 5.78 2.70 -4.62
C GLU A 176 5.66 2.55 -3.10
N LEU A 177 6.09 1.41 -2.56
CA LEU A 177 6.02 1.09 -1.13
C LEU A 177 7.42 0.96 -0.54
N PHE A 178 7.70 1.77 0.48
CA PHE A 178 8.87 1.65 1.33
C PHE A 178 8.43 1.32 2.75
N LEU A 179 8.94 0.21 3.29
CA LEU A 179 8.72 -0.22 4.67
C LEU A 179 10.05 -0.57 5.31
N SER A 180 10.19 -0.16 6.57
CA SER A 180 11.36 -0.43 7.38
C SER A 180 11.07 -1.55 8.37
N ASP A 181 11.42 -2.79 8.01
CA ASP A 181 11.06 -3.98 8.80
C ASP A 181 11.55 -3.93 10.25
N HIS A 182 12.76 -3.40 10.48
CA HIS A 182 13.36 -3.28 11.81
C HIS A 182 12.69 -2.22 12.71
N MET A 183 11.85 -1.35 12.13
CA MET A 183 11.08 -0.34 12.86
C MET A 183 9.66 -0.82 13.17
N ILE A 184 9.26 -1.99 12.68
CA ILE A 184 7.90 -2.51 12.90
C ILE A 184 7.89 -3.37 14.15
N GLN A 185 7.05 -3.01 15.11
CA GLN A 185 6.67 -3.89 16.20
C GLN A 185 5.44 -4.70 15.78
N TRP A 186 5.49 -6.00 16.01
CA TRP A 186 4.37 -6.90 15.75
C TRP A 186 3.51 -7.08 17.00
N ALA A 187 2.31 -7.62 16.82
CA ALA A 187 1.45 -7.96 17.94
C ALA A 187 2.16 -8.89 18.94
N LEU A 188 1.75 -8.83 20.21
CA LEU A 188 2.34 -9.63 21.28
C LEU A 188 2.35 -11.12 20.91
N GLY A 189 3.51 -11.76 21.03
CA GLY A 189 3.72 -13.18 20.69
C GLY A 189 4.39 -13.41 19.33
N PHE A 190 4.58 -12.36 18.52
CA PHE A 190 5.33 -12.43 17.27
C PHE A 190 6.68 -11.72 17.41
N THR A 191 7.78 -12.45 17.21
CA THR A 191 9.14 -11.88 17.12
C THR A 191 9.53 -11.51 15.69
N GLU A 192 8.82 -12.07 14.71
CA GLU A 192 9.07 -11.91 13.28
C GLU A 192 7.75 -11.64 12.56
N LEU A 193 7.84 -11.27 11.27
CA LEU A 193 6.69 -11.02 10.40
C LEU A 193 5.70 -12.21 10.44
N PRO A 194 4.46 -12.02 10.94
CA PRO A 194 3.47 -13.09 10.99
C PRO A 194 3.04 -13.50 9.59
N ARG A 195 3.00 -14.82 9.34
CA ARG A 195 2.46 -15.38 8.10
C ARG A 195 0.94 -15.51 8.21
N SER A 196 0.23 -14.88 7.28
CA SER A 196 -1.23 -14.95 7.20
C SER A 196 -1.66 -15.94 6.11
N GLU A 197 -1.21 -17.19 6.22
CA GLU A 197 -1.51 -18.27 5.28
C GLU A 197 -2.58 -19.21 5.87
N CYS A 198 -3.51 -19.67 5.03
CA CYS A 198 -4.57 -20.60 5.47
C CYS A 198 -4.06 -22.04 5.64
N SER A 199 -3.22 -22.47 4.72
CA SER A 199 -2.62 -23.81 4.66
C SER A 199 -1.13 -23.69 4.47
N GLU A 200 -0.36 -24.55 5.13
CA GLU A 200 1.08 -24.62 4.94
C GLU A 200 1.46 -25.04 3.51
N ILE A 201 2.70 -24.79 3.12
CA ILE A 201 3.25 -25.24 1.84
C ILE A 201 3.44 -26.76 1.90
N CYS A 202 2.82 -27.49 0.98
CA CYS A 202 2.99 -28.96 0.93
C CYS A 202 4.43 -29.33 0.62
N GLY A 203 5.01 -30.18 1.47
CA GLY A 203 6.34 -30.73 1.26
C GLY A 203 6.41 -31.71 0.08
N PRO A 204 7.63 -32.08 -0.35
CA PRO A 204 7.82 -33.05 -1.44
C PRO A 204 7.05 -34.36 -1.20
N GLY A 205 6.43 -34.89 -2.25
CA GLY A 205 5.61 -36.12 -2.18
C GLY A 205 4.14 -35.89 -1.82
N PHE A 206 3.75 -34.64 -1.52
CA PHE A 206 2.37 -34.24 -1.29
C PHE A 206 1.90 -33.25 -2.36
N ARG A 207 0.63 -33.35 -2.76
CA ARG A 207 -0.04 -32.43 -3.68
C ARG A 207 -1.12 -31.63 -2.96
N LYS A 208 -1.38 -30.42 -3.46
CA LYS A 208 -2.48 -29.59 -2.98
C LYS A 208 -3.81 -30.16 -3.47
N SER A 209 -4.72 -30.40 -2.55
CA SER A 209 -6.10 -30.79 -2.85
C SER A 209 -7.06 -29.71 -2.37
N PRO A 210 -7.95 -29.21 -3.25
CA PRO A 210 -8.86 -28.14 -2.91
C PRO A 210 -9.86 -28.62 -1.84
N GLN A 211 -10.09 -27.78 -0.83
CA GLN A 211 -11.14 -28.01 0.14
C GLN A 211 -12.46 -27.49 -0.41
N GLU A 212 -13.48 -28.35 -0.43
CA GLU A 212 -14.82 -27.94 -0.81
C GLU A 212 -15.33 -26.87 0.17
N TRP A 213 -15.96 -25.81 -0.35
CA TRP A 213 -16.52 -24.69 0.42
C TRP A 213 -15.51 -23.75 1.11
N ARG A 214 -14.20 -23.92 0.87
CA ARG A 214 -13.16 -23.00 1.39
C ARG A 214 -12.53 -22.15 0.28
N PRO A 215 -11.92 -20.99 0.61
CA PRO A 215 -11.17 -20.17 -0.35
C PRO A 215 -10.01 -20.94 -0.99
N ALA A 216 -9.60 -20.55 -2.19
CA ALA A 216 -8.54 -21.23 -2.97
C ALA A 216 -7.17 -21.31 -2.26
N CYS A 217 -6.89 -20.43 -1.30
CA CYS A 217 -5.67 -20.49 -0.48
C CYS A 217 -5.70 -21.59 0.60
N CYS A 218 -6.86 -22.19 0.86
CA CYS A 218 -7.05 -23.27 1.81
C CYS A 218 -7.12 -24.61 1.06
N TYR A 219 -6.15 -25.45 1.32
CA TYR A 219 -6.00 -26.76 0.68
C TYR A 219 -5.44 -27.79 1.66
N ASP A 220 -5.71 -29.06 1.40
CA ASP A 220 -5.11 -30.18 2.11
C ASP A 220 -3.91 -30.73 1.33
N CYS A 221 -2.85 -31.09 2.06
CA CYS A 221 -1.71 -31.78 1.48
C CYS A 221 -2.00 -33.28 1.45
N THR A 222 -2.33 -33.80 0.27
CA THR A 222 -2.61 -35.22 0.04
C THR A 222 -1.39 -35.90 -0.53
N ARG A 223 -1.09 -37.13 -0.08
CA ARG A 223 0.03 -37.89 -0.60
C ARG A 223 -0.16 -38.17 -2.09
N CYS A 224 0.90 -38.05 -2.88
CA CYS A 224 0.85 -38.47 -4.28
C CYS A 224 0.58 -39.98 -4.36
N PRO A 225 -0.29 -40.45 -5.27
CA PRO A 225 -0.48 -41.87 -5.54
C PRO A 225 0.83 -42.58 -5.87
N ASP A 226 0.91 -43.88 -5.60
CA ASP A 226 2.08 -44.68 -5.94
C ASP A 226 2.37 -44.59 -7.45
N ASN A 227 3.63 -44.33 -7.82
CA ASN A 227 4.13 -44.04 -9.17
C ASN A 227 3.83 -42.63 -9.73
N GLU A 228 3.25 -41.71 -8.95
CA GLU A 228 3.13 -40.29 -9.32
C GLU A 228 4.17 -39.45 -8.58
N ILE A 229 5.05 -38.80 -9.34
CA ILE A 229 5.95 -37.76 -8.81
C ILE A 229 5.25 -36.43 -9.03
N SER A 230 5.18 -35.60 -7.99
CA SER A 230 4.83 -34.17 -8.09
C SER A 230 5.94 -33.43 -8.85
N ASN A 231 6.03 -33.68 -10.17
CA ASN A 231 6.88 -32.90 -11.05
C ASN A 231 6.09 -31.68 -11.49
N GLU A 232 6.37 -30.53 -10.88
CA GLU A 232 5.73 -29.25 -11.19
C GLU A 232 5.77 -28.97 -12.70
N THR A 233 6.84 -29.37 -13.40
CA THR A 233 6.98 -29.16 -14.85
C THR A 233 5.98 -30.00 -15.67
N ALA A 234 5.70 -31.23 -15.23
CA ALA A 234 4.71 -32.10 -15.89
C ALA A 234 3.28 -31.60 -15.62
N GLY A 235 3.00 -31.12 -14.42
CA GLY A 235 1.74 -30.46 -14.08
C GLY A 235 1.50 -29.20 -14.92
N VAL A 236 2.52 -28.36 -15.06
CA VAL A 236 2.48 -27.18 -15.93
C VAL A 236 2.22 -27.59 -17.38
N LEU A 237 2.93 -28.59 -17.92
CA LEU A 237 2.67 -29.08 -19.28
C LEU A 237 1.22 -29.56 -19.46
N ALA A 238 0.68 -30.33 -18.53
CA ALA A 238 -0.71 -30.82 -18.58
C ALA A 238 -1.75 -29.68 -18.57
N VAL A 239 -1.52 -28.64 -17.77
CA VAL A 239 -2.36 -27.43 -17.75
C VAL A 239 -2.30 -26.71 -19.11
N PHE A 240 -1.10 -26.52 -19.67
CA PHE A 240 -0.93 -25.87 -20.97
C PHE A 240 -1.57 -26.67 -22.12
N VAL A 241 -1.55 -28.01 -22.06
CA VAL A 241 -2.23 -28.88 -23.04
C VAL A 241 -3.75 -28.80 -22.87
N LYS A 242 -4.26 -28.91 -21.64
CA LYS A 242 -5.71 -28.85 -21.35
C LYS A 242 -6.33 -27.51 -21.75
N TYR A 243 -5.62 -26.40 -21.52
CA TYR A 243 -6.07 -25.05 -21.82
C TYR A 243 -5.47 -24.49 -23.12
N HIS A 244 -5.03 -25.35 -24.05
CA HIS A 244 -4.40 -24.96 -25.32
C HIS A 244 -5.24 -23.97 -26.15
N HIS A 245 -6.57 -24.01 -26.02
CA HIS A 245 -7.47 -23.12 -26.76
C HIS A 245 -7.57 -21.70 -26.18
N THR A 246 -7.04 -21.45 -24.99
CA THR A 246 -7.12 -20.14 -24.34
C THR A 246 -6.25 -19.08 -25.06
N PRO A 247 -6.68 -17.81 -25.10
CA PRO A 247 -5.92 -16.74 -25.75
C PRO A 247 -4.55 -16.52 -25.09
N ILE A 248 -4.42 -16.81 -23.78
CA ILE A 248 -3.17 -16.71 -23.03
C ILE A 248 -2.13 -17.72 -23.54
N VAL A 249 -2.52 -18.97 -23.76
CA VAL A 249 -1.60 -20.03 -24.24
C VAL A 249 -1.21 -19.78 -25.70
N LYS A 250 -2.14 -19.34 -26.54
CA LYS A 250 -1.88 -18.97 -27.95
C LYS A 250 -0.96 -17.75 -28.09
N ALA A 251 -1.14 -16.74 -27.24
CA ALA A 251 -0.30 -15.54 -27.25
C ALA A 251 1.15 -15.84 -26.86
N ASN A 252 1.40 -16.87 -26.04
CA ASN A 252 2.73 -17.28 -25.59
C ASN A 252 3.45 -18.25 -26.54
N ASN A 253 3.06 -18.31 -27.81
CA ASN A 253 3.61 -19.21 -28.82
C ASN A 253 3.67 -20.68 -28.33
N CYS A 254 2.53 -21.38 -28.43
CA CYS A 254 2.31 -22.73 -27.91
C CYS A 254 3.45 -23.70 -28.24
N ALA A 255 3.96 -23.68 -29.48
CA ALA A 255 4.97 -24.61 -29.97
C ALA A 255 6.29 -24.51 -29.18
N LEU A 256 6.82 -23.29 -28.98
CA LEU A 256 8.05 -23.09 -28.22
C LEU A 256 7.87 -23.42 -26.74
N THR A 257 6.68 -23.13 -26.18
CA THR A 257 6.37 -23.47 -24.79
C THR A 257 6.32 -24.98 -24.57
N TYR A 258 5.72 -25.74 -25.51
CA TYR A 258 5.71 -27.20 -25.44
C TYR A 258 7.11 -27.79 -25.61
N ILE A 259 7.89 -27.33 -26.61
CA ILE A 259 9.27 -27.80 -26.81
C ILE A 259 10.11 -27.59 -25.54
N LEU A 260 9.99 -26.42 -24.91
CA LEU A 260 10.73 -26.11 -23.67
C LEU A 260 10.34 -27.05 -22.52
N LEU A 261 9.04 -27.17 -22.24
CA LEU A 261 8.53 -27.97 -21.12
C LEU A 261 8.85 -29.47 -21.32
N THR A 262 8.68 -29.98 -22.54
CA THR A 262 9.04 -31.36 -22.88
C THR A 262 10.55 -31.60 -22.74
N THR A 263 11.39 -30.67 -23.19
CA THR A 263 12.85 -30.78 -23.05
C THR A 263 13.27 -30.79 -21.58
N LEU A 264 12.68 -29.94 -20.73
CA LEU A 264 12.95 -29.93 -19.29
C LEU A 264 12.57 -31.25 -18.61
N ILE A 265 11.43 -31.84 -18.98
CA ILE A 265 11.02 -33.17 -18.49
C ILE A 265 12.08 -34.23 -18.87
N PHE A 266 12.54 -34.23 -20.12
CA PHE A 266 13.61 -35.13 -20.55
C PHE A 266 14.93 -34.86 -19.83
N CYS A 267 15.28 -33.61 -19.52
CA CYS A 267 16.46 -33.27 -18.70
C CYS A 267 16.39 -33.92 -17.31
N PHE A 268 15.23 -33.85 -16.64
CA PHE A 268 15.04 -34.49 -15.34
C PHE A 268 15.12 -36.02 -15.42
N LEU A 269 14.56 -36.62 -16.48
CA LEU A 269 14.64 -38.07 -16.70
C LEU A 269 16.06 -38.53 -17.05
N CYS A 270 16.89 -37.67 -17.67
CA CYS A 270 18.28 -38.00 -17.97
C CYS A 270 19.13 -38.19 -16.71
N SER A 271 18.77 -37.57 -15.58
CA SER A 271 19.40 -37.83 -14.29
C SER A 271 19.29 -39.31 -13.87
N LEU A 272 18.25 -40.02 -14.31
CA LEU A 272 18.08 -41.46 -14.05
C LEU A 272 19.06 -42.32 -14.86
N LEU A 273 19.55 -41.82 -16.01
CA LEU A 273 20.56 -42.53 -16.80
C LEU A 273 21.89 -42.63 -16.04
N PHE A 274 22.15 -41.74 -15.07
CA PHE A 274 23.34 -41.77 -14.22
C PHE A 274 23.27 -42.82 -13.10
N ILE A 275 22.11 -43.47 -12.90
CA ILE A 275 21.92 -44.50 -11.87
C ILE A 275 22.20 -45.88 -12.50
N GLY A 276 23.43 -46.39 -12.35
CA GLY A 276 23.81 -47.74 -12.79
C GLY A 276 25.31 -47.93 -12.99
N HIS A 277 25.74 -49.17 -13.25
CA HIS A 277 27.15 -49.48 -13.50
C HIS A 277 27.66 -48.82 -14.80
N PRO A 278 28.85 -48.17 -14.76
CA PRO A 278 29.41 -47.49 -15.92
C PRO A 278 29.81 -48.51 -16.99
N ASN A 279 29.14 -48.42 -18.15
CA ASN A 279 29.47 -49.18 -19.36
C ASN A 279 29.78 -48.18 -20.49
N THR A 280 30.77 -48.48 -21.34
CA THR A 280 31.17 -47.62 -22.48
C THR A 280 30.00 -47.07 -23.31
N PRO A 281 28.99 -47.86 -23.73
CA PRO A 281 27.85 -47.32 -24.48
C PRO A 281 26.95 -46.40 -23.65
N ARG A 282 26.81 -46.65 -22.33
CA ARG A 282 25.99 -45.80 -21.44
C ARG A 282 26.67 -44.44 -21.22
N CYS A 283 27.99 -44.42 -21.09
CA CYS A 283 28.78 -43.19 -20.92
C CYS A 283 28.67 -42.28 -22.15
N ILE A 284 28.82 -42.84 -23.36
CA ILE A 284 28.67 -42.10 -24.62
C ILE A 284 27.24 -41.55 -24.77
N LEU A 285 26.23 -42.38 -24.47
CA LEU A 285 24.82 -41.99 -24.55
C LEU A 285 24.47 -40.87 -23.56
N GLN A 286 24.98 -40.93 -22.32
CA GLN A 286 24.76 -39.91 -21.30
C GLN A 286 25.31 -38.55 -21.74
N GLN A 287 26.56 -38.50 -22.20
CA GLN A 287 27.21 -37.25 -22.60
C GLN A 287 26.53 -36.62 -23.83
N SER A 288 26.14 -37.44 -24.81
CA SER A 288 25.42 -36.97 -25.99
C SER A 288 24.02 -36.46 -25.65
N THR A 289 23.26 -37.19 -24.83
CA THR A 289 21.88 -36.82 -24.46
C THR A 289 21.85 -35.52 -23.67
N PHE A 290 22.76 -35.34 -22.71
CA PHE A 290 22.86 -34.10 -21.95
C PHE A 290 23.17 -32.89 -22.84
N ALA A 291 24.13 -33.02 -23.76
CA ALA A 291 24.50 -31.94 -24.68
C ALA A 291 23.34 -31.55 -25.62
N VAL A 292 22.61 -32.53 -26.15
CA VAL A 292 21.45 -32.28 -27.03
C VAL A 292 20.31 -31.61 -26.28
N LEU A 293 19.93 -32.10 -25.09
CA LEU A 293 18.83 -31.51 -24.34
C LEU A 293 19.15 -30.10 -23.84
N PHE A 294 20.39 -29.87 -23.40
CA PHE A 294 20.83 -28.55 -22.97
C PHE A 294 20.82 -27.53 -24.12
N THR A 295 21.28 -27.91 -25.31
CA THR A 295 21.28 -27.04 -26.49
C THR A 295 19.86 -26.73 -26.98
N VAL A 296 18.95 -27.71 -26.97
CA VAL A 296 17.53 -27.49 -27.29
C VAL A 296 16.87 -26.56 -26.29
N ALA A 297 17.14 -26.72 -24.98
CA ALA A 297 16.59 -25.85 -23.96
C ALA A 297 17.06 -24.40 -24.13
N LEU A 298 18.38 -24.18 -24.29
CA LEU A 298 18.95 -22.85 -24.50
C LEU A 298 18.43 -22.17 -25.77
N SER A 299 18.39 -22.90 -26.89
CA SER A 299 17.88 -22.35 -28.16
C SER A 299 16.40 -21.97 -28.07
N THR A 300 15.59 -22.77 -27.37
CA THR A 300 14.16 -22.49 -27.18
C THR A 300 13.94 -21.27 -26.29
N VAL A 301 14.71 -21.12 -25.21
CA VAL A 301 14.68 -19.92 -24.36
C VAL A 301 15.08 -18.68 -25.16
N LEU A 302 16.17 -18.75 -25.92
CA LEU A 302 16.63 -17.66 -26.77
C LEU A 302 15.55 -17.25 -27.79
N ALA A 303 14.93 -18.22 -28.45
CA ALA A 303 13.85 -17.97 -29.41
C ALA A 303 12.64 -17.28 -28.76
N LYS A 304 12.24 -17.69 -27.54
CA LYS A 304 11.18 -17.00 -26.80
C LYS A 304 11.56 -15.57 -26.44
N THR A 305 12.77 -15.34 -25.92
CA THR A 305 13.27 -14.01 -25.58
C THR A 305 13.28 -13.08 -26.79
N VAL A 306 13.78 -13.55 -27.94
CA VAL A 306 13.79 -12.78 -29.19
C VAL A 306 12.37 -12.46 -29.66
N THR A 307 11.45 -13.43 -29.59
CA THR A 307 10.03 -13.23 -29.96
C THR A 307 9.37 -12.14 -29.10
N VAL A 308 9.62 -12.15 -27.80
CA VAL A 308 9.09 -11.15 -26.87
C VAL A 308 9.69 -9.76 -27.13
N VAL A 309 11.01 -9.66 -27.31
CA VAL A 309 11.68 -8.40 -27.65
C VAL A 309 11.17 -7.83 -28.98
N LEU A 310 10.95 -8.68 -29.98
CA LEU A 310 10.41 -8.27 -31.27
C LEU A 310 8.95 -7.80 -31.15
N ALA A 311 8.12 -8.50 -30.37
CA ALA A 311 6.74 -8.08 -30.10
C ALA A 311 6.70 -6.68 -29.46
N PHE A 312 7.51 -6.44 -28.42
CA PHE A 312 7.59 -5.12 -27.78
C PHE A 312 8.11 -4.03 -28.73
N LYS A 313 9.07 -4.35 -29.60
CA LYS A 313 9.56 -3.42 -30.63
C LYS A 313 8.50 -3.09 -31.69
N ILE A 314 7.63 -4.02 -32.06
CA ILE A 314 6.57 -3.82 -33.06
C ILE A 314 5.37 -3.06 -32.47
N THR A 315 5.03 -3.29 -31.19
CA THR A 315 3.92 -2.59 -30.51
C THR A 315 4.21 -1.13 -30.15
N VAL A 316 5.45 -0.65 -30.33
CA VAL A 316 5.81 0.76 -30.20
C VAL A 316 6.11 1.32 -31.61
N PRO A 317 5.08 1.71 -32.40
CA PRO A 317 5.33 2.40 -33.66
C PRO A 317 5.69 3.86 -33.33
N GLY A 318 6.97 4.15 -33.12
CA GLY A 318 7.38 5.55 -32.94
C GLY A 318 8.71 5.80 -32.24
N ARG A 319 9.82 5.32 -32.81
CA ARG A 319 11.09 6.08 -32.78
C ARG A 319 12.02 5.62 -33.90
N LEU A 320 11.64 6.00 -35.12
CA LEU A 320 12.62 6.36 -36.14
C LEU A 320 12.85 7.86 -35.97
N ILE A 321 13.93 8.20 -35.26
CA ILE A 321 14.94 9.24 -35.47
C ILE A 321 16.06 8.88 -34.48
#